data_AF-A0A1V2EZW5-F1
#
_entry.id   AF-A0A1V2EZW5-F1
#
_cell.length_a   1.000
_cell.length_b   1.000
_cell.length_c   1.000
_cell.angle_alpha   90.00
_cell.angle_beta   90.00
_cell.angle_gamma   90.00
#
_symmetry.space_group_name_H-M   'P 1'
#
loop_
_entity.id
_entity.type
_entity.pdbx_description
1 polymer ?
#
loop_
_entity_poly.entity_id
_entity_poly.type
_entity_poly.pdbx_seq_one_letter_code
_entity_poly.pdbx_strand_id
1 'polypeptide(L)'
;MTYDLIVVGGGIGGSALSAVMAQAGRSVLLLEKTTVYEDKVRGEWIAPWGVTETKRLGLYDTLVGAGGHHLTSHVTYDETRDPAEAEARALPLGMFAADVPGPLCIRHPVHCQTLFDTAAAAGGTVLRGVDVKSITVGDAPSVTYVHDGNEYVARAPLIVGAEGRQSTVRRAAGLTLHQDKPHHWFAGLLVDGVAAWDDTRQAIGTEDDFAFLAFPQGRGRMRVYGGWSLADTKRFAGNEGPRRFLEAFRMKSAPHNEAIAGGTPASPLYAYYNNCSAAEQPYAPGAVLVGDAAGWNDPILGLGLSITYRDVRLVSDILRDTAAGTTPDFRPYAEERAERMRRLRIASELQATLDMEFGEEARARRRRYHEGSAADPMLGLHGVAVMAGPDAVPAEIFEPAHVARVVGA
;
A
#
# COMPACT_ATOMS: atom_id res chain seq x y z
N MET A 1 12.50 -28.25 14.16
CA MET A 1 13.65 -27.69 13.40
C MET A 1 13.97 -26.30 13.94
N THR A 2 15.22 -25.85 13.86
CA THR A 2 15.66 -24.55 14.41
C THR A 2 16.10 -23.62 13.29
N TYR A 3 15.68 -22.37 13.36
CA TYR A 3 15.97 -21.29 12.41
C TYR A 3 16.42 -20.04 13.17
N ASP A 4 17.03 -19.10 12.47
CA ASP A 4 17.30 -17.77 13.03
C ASP A 4 16.03 -16.90 13.00
N LEU A 5 15.16 -17.13 12.01
CA LEU A 5 13.95 -16.35 11.78
C LEU A 5 12.81 -17.23 11.24
N ILE A 6 11.61 -17.12 11.81
CA ILE A 6 10.39 -17.65 11.20
C ILE A 6 9.55 -16.47 10.72
N VAL A 7 9.14 -16.47 9.46
CA VAL A 7 8.26 -15.45 8.87
C VAL A 7 6.93 -16.10 8.52
N VAL A 8 5.84 -15.55 9.05
CA VAL A 8 4.47 -16.02 8.80
C VAL A 8 3.80 -15.10 7.80
N GLY A 9 3.46 -15.63 6.62
CA GLY A 9 2.89 -14.91 5.49
C GLY A 9 3.93 -14.63 4.40
N GLY A 10 3.80 -15.31 3.25
CA GLY A 10 4.61 -15.12 2.04
C GLY A 10 4.04 -14.09 1.07
N GLY A 11 3.37 -13.06 1.57
CA GLY A 11 3.08 -11.86 0.76
C GLY A 11 4.34 -11.03 0.53
N ILE A 12 4.18 -9.82 -0.04
CA ILE A 12 5.30 -8.93 -0.39
C ILE A 12 6.23 -8.67 0.81
N GLY A 13 5.69 -8.30 1.98
CA GLY A 13 6.51 -7.96 3.15
C GLY A 13 7.30 -9.15 3.70
N GLY A 14 6.65 -10.29 3.86
CA GLY A 14 7.30 -11.49 4.40
C GLY A 14 8.34 -12.05 3.44
N SER A 15 7.99 -12.17 2.16
CA SER A 15 8.93 -12.65 1.13
C SER A 15 10.12 -11.71 0.93
N ALA A 16 9.90 -10.39 0.92
CA ALA A 16 11.00 -9.42 0.84
C ALA A 16 11.95 -9.52 2.03
N LEU A 17 11.41 -9.59 3.26
CA LEU A 17 12.24 -9.74 4.46
C LEU A 17 13.00 -11.08 4.44
N SER A 18 12.33 -12.18 4.09
CA SER A 18 12.97 -13.48 3.97
C SER A 18 14.11 -13.48 2.94
N ALA A 19 13.91 -12.85 1.78
CA ALA A 19 14.96 -12.70 0.77
C ALA A 19 16.17 -11.93 1.32
N VAL A 20 15.94 -10.76 1.90
CA VAL A 20 17.01 -9.90 2.44
C VAL A 20 17.77 -10.59 3.56
N MET A 21 17.07 -11.26 4.48
CA MET A 21 17.71 -11.95 5.61
C MET A 21 18.42 -13.23 5.20
N ALA A 22 17.89 -13.99 4.22
CA ALA A 22 18.57 -15.15 3.66
C ALA A 22 19.84 -14.75 2.89
N GLN A 23 19.80 -13.66 2.10
CA GLN A 23 20.99 -13.08 1.45
C GLN A 23 22.04 -12.63 2.46
N ALA A 24 21.62 -12.16 3.64
CA ALA A 24 22.50 -11.83 4.76
C ALA A 24 23.01 -13.08 5.52
N GLY A 25 22.74 -14.29 5.03
CA GLY A 25 23.23 -15.56 5.59
C GLY A 25 22.46 -16.08 6.79
N ARG A 26 21.26 -15.54 7.09
CA ARG A 26 20.41 -16.06 8.16
C ARG A 26 19.64 -17.30 7.70
N SER A 27 19.44 -18.26 8.59
CA SER A 27 18.54 -19.39 8.37
C SER A 27 17.09 -18.95 8.55
N VAL A 28 16.34 -18.83 7.46
CA VAL A 28 14.96 -18.31 7.45
C VAL A 28 13.97 -19.39 7.05
N LEU A 29 12.88 -19.53 7.81
CA LEU A 29 11.69 -20.28 7.42
C LEU A 29 10.56 -19.31 7.04
N LEU A 30 10.09 -19.36 5.80
CA LEU A 30 8.93 -18.60 5.33
C LEU A 30 7.73 -19.53 5.14
N LEU A 31 6.61 -19.21 5.79
CA LEU A 31 5.39 -20.00 5.76
C LEU A 31 4.26 -19.23 5.07
N GLU A 32 3.79 -19.73 3.93
CA GLU A 32 2.66 -19.15 3.18
C GLU A 32 1.49 -20.13 3.08
N LYS A 33 0.28 -19.62 3.33
CA LYS A 33 -0.94 -20.42 3.31
C LYS A 33 -1.41 -20.75 1.90
N THR A 34 -1.34 -19.79 0.99
CA THR A 34 -1.84 -19.95 -0.38
C THR A 34 -0.88 -20.78 -1.22
N THR A 35 -1.45 -21.54 -2.16
CA THR A 35 -0.68 -22.30 -3.15
C THR A 35 -0.53 -21.53 -4.47
N VAL A 36 -1.28 -20.45 -4.67
CA VAL A 36 -1.19 -19.56 -5.83
C VAL A 36 -1.56 -18.16 -5.35
N TYR A 37 -0.86 -17.14 -5.85
CA TYR A 37 -1.26 -15.76 -5.64
C TYR A 37 -2.35 -15.34 -6.63
N GLU A 38 -3.50 -14.93 -6.10
CA GLU A 38 -4.64 -14.46 -6.88
C GLU A 38 -4.66 -12.93 -6.95
N ASP A 39 -5.20 -12.40 -8.04
CA ASP A 39 -5.41 -10.96 -8.23
C ASP A 39 -6.65 -10.50 -7.47
N LYS A 40 -6.45 -9.74 -6.39
CA LYS A 40 -7.52 -9.28 -5.46
C LYS A 40 -7.60 -7.76 -5.33
N VAL A 41 -7.15 -7.01 -6.35
CA VAL A 41 -7.25 -5.53 -6.39
C VAL A 41 -6.61 -4.88 -5.17
N ARG A 42 -5.29 -5.01 -5.05
CA ARG A 42 -4.50 -4.43 -3.96
C ARG A 42 -3.04 -4.40 -4.32
N GLY A 43 -2.28 -3.46 -3.75
CA GLY A 43 -0.82 -3.50 -3.72
C GLY A 43 -0.17 -3.69 -5.09
N GLU A 44 -0.32 -2.68 -5.96
CA GLU A 44 0.25 -2.65 -7.31
C GLU A 44 0.97 -1.34 -7.66
N TRP A 45 1.10 -0.45 -6.67
CA TRP A 45 1.66 0.88 -6.84
C TRP A 45 2.58 1.16 -5.65
N ILE A 46 3.82 1.54 -5.93
CA ILE A 46 4.83 1.89 -4.94
C ILE A 46 5.20 3.35 -5.17
N ALA A 47 4.95 4.22 -4.18
CA ALA A 47 5.34 5.62 -4.24
C ALA A 47 6.85 5.80 -4.47
N PRO A 48 7.33 6.93 -5.02
CA PRO A 48 8.75 7.17 -5.26
C PRO A 48 9.63 6.94 -4.02
N TRP A 49 9.20 7.37 -2.84
CA TRP A 49 9.94 7.08 -1.60
C TRP A 49 9.98 5.58 -1.26
N GLY A 50 8.93 4.82 -1.57
CA GLY A 50 8.92 3.37 -1.44
C GLY A 50 9.84 2.68 -2.44
N VAL A 51 9.99 3.23 -3.65
CA VAL A 51 10.96 2.74 -4.66
C VAL A 51 12.39 2.94 -4.15
N THR A 52 12.68 4.05 -3.48
CA THR A 52 13.98 4.24 -2.81
C THR A 52 14.24 3.14 -1.77
N GLU A 53 13.22 2.69 -1.05
CA GLU A 53 13.36 1.57 -0.10
C GLU A 53 13.63 0.24 -0.81
N THR A 54 12.98 -0.05 -1.95
CA THR A 54 13.29 -1.27 -2.72
C THR A 54 14.72 -1.26 -3.26
N LYS A 55 15.26 -0.10 -3.64
CA LYS A 55 16.66 0.06 -4.04
C LYS A 55 17.62 -0.20 -2.88
N ARG A 56 17.34 0.37 -1.69
CA ARG A 56 18.16 0.14 -0.47
C ARG A 56 18.18 -1.32 -0.04
N LEU A 57 17.09 -2.04 -0.29
CA LEU A 57 16.97 -3.48 -0.03
C LEU A 57 17.61 -4.36 -1.11
N GLY A 58 18.09 -3.79 -2.22
CA GLY A 58 18.63 -4.55 -3.35
C GLY A 58 17.56 -5.33 -4.14
N LEU A 59 16.28 -4.94 -4.03
CA LEU A 59 15.14 -5.62 -4.67
C LEU A 59 14.63 -4.90 -5.92
N TYR A 60 15.05 -3.67 -6.18
CA TYR A 60 14.53 -2.85 -7.28
C TYR A 60 14.68 -3.53 -8.65
N ASP A 61 15.88 -3.96 -9.02
CA ASP A 61 16.14 -4.56 -10.33
C ASP A 61 15.37 -5.87 -10.53
N THR A 62 15.21 -6.65 -9.46
CA THR A 62 14.38 -7.86 -9.44
C THR A 62 12.92 -7.54 -9.79
N LEU A 63 12.38 -6.46 -9.22
CA LEU A 63 10.99 -6.04 -9.48
C LEU A 63 10.81 -5.48 -10.90
N VAL A 64 11.76 -4.69 -11.38
CA VAL A 64 11.75 -4.19 -12.77
C VAL A 64 11.87 -5.36 -13.76
N GLY A 65 12.79 -6.29 -13.51
CA GLY A 65 12.96 -7.49 -14.34
C GLY A 65 11.73 -8.41 -14.38
N ALA A 66 10.91 -8.40 -13.33
CA ALA A 66 9.64 -9.12 -13.29
C ALA A 66 8.49 -8.43 -14.06
N GLY A 67 8.78 -7.31 -14.74
CA GLY A 67 7.80 -6.54 -15.50
C GLY A 67 7.23 -5.35 -14.74
N GLY A 68 7.91 -4.90 -13.67
CA GLY A 68 7.59 -3.62 -13.03
C GLY A 68 7.90 -2.44 -13.96
N HIS A 69 7.00 -1.46 -14.02
CA HIS A 69 7.13 -0.27 -14.88
C HIS A 69 6.83 1.01 -14.11
N HIS A 70 7.46 2.10 -14.55
CA HIS A 70 7.27 3.40 -13.92
C HIS A 70 6.13 4.20 -14.54
N LEU A 71 5.40 4.89 -13.68
CA LEU A 71 4.55 6.01 -14.09
C LEU A 71 5.36 7.29 -13.95
N THR A 72 5.34 8.15 -14.96
CA THR A 72 6.17 9.36 -15.03
C THR A 72 5.36 10.64 -15.02
N SER A 73 4.04 10.54 -15.19
CA SER A 73 3.13 11.70 -15.24
C SER A 73 1.89 11.47 -14.37
N HIS A 74 1.40 12.55 -13.77
CA HIS A 74 0.16 12.56 -13.01
C HIS A 74 -0.74 13.72 -13.41
N VAL A 75 -2.04 13.47 -13.53
CA VAL A 75 -3.07 14.50 -13.69
C VAL A 75 -4.09 14.38 -12.57
N THR A 76 -4.43 15.51 -11.95
CA THR A 76 -5.53 15.62 -10.97
C THR A 76 -6.70 16.32 -11.64
N TYR A 77 -7.82 15.61 -11.74
CA TYR A 77 -9.08 16.13 -12.26
C TYR A 77 -10.02 16.51 -11.13
N ASP A 78 -10.81 17.54 -11.34
CA ASP A 78 -11.87 17.93 -10.43
C ASP A 78 -12.94 18.69 -11.19
N GLU A 79 -14.21 18.47 -10.86
CA GLU A 79 -15.36 19.15 -11.47
C GLU A 79 -15.38 20.68 -11.29
N THR A 80 -14.55 21.22 -10.39
CA THR A 80 -14.37 22.67 -10.21
C THR A 80 -13.31 23.28 -11.11
N ARG A 81 -12.59 22.47 -11.90
CA ARG A 81 -11.51 22.87 -12.80
C ARG A 81 -11.85 22.61 -14.26
N ASP A 82 -11.27 23.41 -15.15
CA ASP A 82 -11.32 23.13 -16.58
C ASP A 82 -10.44 21.90 -16.91
N PRO A 83 -10.96 20.88 -17.63
CA PRO A 83 -10.18 19.70 -17.99
C PRO A 83 -8.89 20.00 -18.77
N ALA A 84 -8.91 21.00 -19.66
CA ALA A 84 -7.75 21.38 -20.44
C ALA A 84 -6.68 22.06 -19.56
N GLU A 85 -7.10 22.82 -18.54
CA GLU A 85 -6.17 23.36 -17.55
C GLU A 85 -5.56 22.26 -16.67
N ALA A 86 -6.33 21.24 -16.30
CA ALA A 86 -5.83 20.08 -15.56
C ALA A 86 -4.75 19.34 -16.36
N GLU A 87 -5.03 19.09 -17.65
CA GLU A 87 -4.08 18.48 -18.59
C GLU A 87 -2.79 19.30 -18.76
N ALA A 88 -2.92 20.63 -18.89
CA ALA A 88 -1.76 21.53 -19.00
C ALA A 88 -0.91 21.57 -17.72
N ARG A 89 -1.45 21.12 -16.57
CA ARG A 89 -0.78 21.06 -15.26
C ARG A 89 -0.29 19.65 -14.90
N ALA A 90 -0.18 18.75 -15.87
CA ALA A 90 0.35 17.41 -15.64
C ALA A 90 1.69 17.46 -14.89
N LEU A 91 1.78 16.73 -13.79
CA LEU A 91 2.91 16.77 -12.87
C LEU A 91 3.93 15.69 -13.23
N PRO A 92 5.22 16.05 -13.46
CA PRO A 92 6.27 15.06 -13.67
C PRO A 92 6.58 14.33 -12.35
N LEU A 93 6.40 13.02 -12.32
CA LEU A 93 6.51 12.23 -11.09
C LEU A 93 7.95 11.96 -10.65
N GLY A 94 8.93 12.12 -11.55
CA GLY A 94 10.35 11.98 -11.25
C GLY A 94 10.93 13.06 -10.35
N MET A 95 10.17 14.13 -10.05
CA MET A 95 10.63 15.22 -9.18
C MET A 95 10.64 14.85 -7.68
N PHE A 96 9.97 13.77 -7.29
CA PHE A 96 9.72 13.45 -5.87
C PHE A 96 10.81 12.65 -5.18
N ALA A 97 11.68 11.97 -5.93
CA ALA A 97 12.80 11.23 -5.38
C ALA A 97 13.95 11.17 -6.39
N ALA A 98 15.17 11.43 -5.93
CA ALA A 98 16.35 11.34 -6.77
C ALA A 98 16.51 9.93 -7.37
N ASP A 99 16.91 9.88 -8.64
CA ASP A 99 17.11 8.65 -9.42
C ASP A 99 15.88 7.73 -9.55
N VAL A 100 14.68 8.21 -9.20
CA VAL A 100 13.42 7.45 -9.32
C VAL A 100 12.53 8.15 -10.35
N PRO A 101 12.23 7.52 -11.51
CA PRO A 101 11.40 8.13 -12.56
C PRO A 101 9.96 8.48 -12.11
N GLY A 102 9.49 7.84 -11.05
CA GLY A 102 8.18 8.02 -10.45
C GLY A 102 7.75 6.75 -9.72
N PRO A 103 6.46 6.56 -9.41
CA PRO A 103 5.97 5.34 -8.80
C PRO A 103 6.30 4.11 -9.64
N LEU A 104 6.56 2.97 -8.98
CA LEU A 104 6.73 1.67 -9.64
C LEU A 104 5.42 0.89 -9.52
N CYS A 105 4.89 0.46 -10.66
CA CYS A 105 3.73 -0.40 -10.75
C CYS A 105 4.13 -1.83 -11.10
N ILE A 106 3.46 -2.79 -10.46
CA ILE A 106 3.64 -4.22 -10.73
C ILE A 106 2.38 -4.95 -10.30
N ARG A 107 1.93 -5.93 -11.09
CA ARG A 107 0.76 -6.74 -10.74
C ARG A 107 1.00 -7.51 -9.45
N HIS A 108 0.05 -7.47 -8.53
CA HIS A 108 0.21 -8.02 -7.19
C HIS A 108 0.60 -9.51 -7.15
N PRO A 109 -0.01 -10.41 -7.96
CA PRO A 109 0.41 -11.81 -7.99
C PRO A 109 1.85 -12.01 -8.46
N VAL A 110 2.27 -11.25 -9.49
CA VAL A 110 3.64 -11.30 -10.04
C VAL A 110 4.62 -10.79 -8.99
N HIS A 111 4.25 -9.72 -8.28
CA HIS A 111 5.05 -9.15 -7.21
C HIS A 111 5.28 -10.14 -6.07
N CYS A 112 4.21 -10.74 -5.54
CA CYS A 112 4.29 -11.76 -4.50
C CYS A 112 5.15 -12.95 -4.93
N GLN A 113 4.88 -13.51 -6.11
CA GLN A 113 5.61 -14.68 -6.62
C GLN A 113 7.10 -14.38 -6.82
N THR A 114 7.42 -13.24 -7.43
CA THR A 114 8.81 -12.81 -7.67
C THR A 114 9.61 -12.76 -6.37
N LEU A 115 9.05 -12.15 -5.31
CA LEU A 115 9.74 -12.04 -4.03
C LEU A 115 9.82 -13.39 -3.31
N PHE A 116 8.78 -14.22 -3.42
CA PHE A 116 8.79 -15.56 -2.85
C PHE A 116 9.89 -16.42 -3.46
N ASP A 117 10.03 -16.38 -4.79
CA ASP A 117 11.09 -17.07 -5.52
C ASP A 117 12.47 -16.49 -5.22
N THR A 118 12.55 -15.17 -5.04
CA THR A 118 13.80 -14.50 -4.62
C THR A 118 14.25 -14.98 -3.24
N ALA A 119 13.31 -15.17 -2.30
CA ALA A 119 13.62 -15.71 -0.98
C ALA A 119 14.11 -17.16 -1.04
N ALA A 120 13.52 -17.99 -1.91
CA ALA A 120 14.00 -19.34 -2.18
C ALA A 120 15.42 -19.34 -2.77
N ALA A 121 15.65 -18.52 -3.80
CA ALA A 121 16.93 -18.42 -4.49
C ALA A 121 18.05 -17.88 -3.58
N ALA A 122 17.70 -17.08 -2.58
CA ALA A 122 18.59 -16.60 -1.54
C ALA A 122 18.97 -17.67 -0.49
N GLY A 123 18.40 -18.88 -0.57
CA GLY A 123 18.66 -19.98 0.36
C GLY A 123 17.68 -20.08 1.54
N GLY A 124 16.58 -19.31 1.53
CA GLY A 124 15.52 -19.44 2.53
C GLY A 124 14.73 -20.74 2.36
N THR A 125 14.32 -21.35 3.47
CA THR A 125 13.33 -22.45 3.45
C THR A 125 11.96 -21.85 3.27
N VAL A 126 11.43 -21.87 2.04
CA VAL A 126 10.12 -21.29 1.73
C VAL A 126 9.09 -22.37 1.47
N LEU A 127 7.96 -22.32 2.18
CA LEU A 127 6.89 -23.32 2.10
C LEU A 127 5.56 -22.65 1.75
N ARG A 128 4.79 -23.29 0.87
CA ARG A 128 3.42 -22.90 0.51
C ARG A 128 2.41 -23.96 0.91
N GLY A 129 1.13 -23.61 0.91
CA GLY A 129 0.07 -24.51 1.35
C GLY A 129 0.18 -24.84 2.84
N VAL A 130 0.77 -23.94 3.63
CA VAL A 130 1.03 -24.15 5.05
C VAL A 130 -0.16 -23.69 5.88
N ASP A 131 -0.65 -24.56 6.75
CA ASP A 131 -1.65 -24.19 7.75
C ASP A 131 -1.01 -24.01 9.12
N VAL A 132 -0.82 -22.76 9.54
CA VAL A 132 -0.27 -22.43 10.86
C VAL A 132 -1.34 -22.69 11.93
N LYS A 133 -1.07 -23.63 12.83
CA LYS A 133 -2.01 -24.09 13.86
C LYS A 133 -1.86 -23.32 15.17
N SER A 134 -0.64 -23.07 15.59
CA SER A 134 -0.36 -22.33 16.81
C SER A 134 0.96 -21.57 16.73
N ILE A 135 1.01 -20.47 17.48
CA ILE A 135 2.15 -19.57 17.57
C ILE A 135 2.38 -19.31 19.05
N THR A 136 3.62 -19.53 19.50
CA THR A 136 4.09 -19.18 20.83
C THR A 136 5.17 -18.12 20.66
N VAL A 137 5.03 -17.00 21.36
CA VAL A 137 6.03 -15.92 21.44
C VAL A 137 6.69 -15.93 22.82
N GLY A 138 7.59 -14.98 23.09
CA GLY A 138 8.30 -14.87 24.38
C GLY A 138 9.71 -15.43 24.32
N ASP A 139 10.14 -16.08 25.41
CA ASP A 139 11.53 -16.55 25.58
C ASP A 139 11.88 -17.76 24.70
N ALA A 140 10.88 -18.54 24.29
CA ALA A 140 11.07 -19.72 23.45
C ALA A 140 10.08 -19.76 22.27
N PRO A 141 10.20 -18.84 21.29
CA PRO A 141 9.22 -18.76 20.22
C PRO A 141 9.18 -20.03 19.37
N SER A 142 7.96 -20.42 18.99
CA SER A 142 7.75 -21.56 18.11
C SER A 142 6.46 -21.43 17.30
N VAL A 143 6.47 -22.04 16.12
CA VAL A 143 5.29 -22.15 15.25
C VAL A 143 5.02 -23.62 14.98
N THR A 144 3.81 -24.06 15.30
CA THR A 144 3.29 -25.37 14.88
C THR A 144 2.48 -25.18 13.61
N TYR A 145 2.79 -25.96 12.58
CA TYR A 145 2.14 -25.85 11.28
C TYR A 145 1.98 -27.20 10.61
N VAL A 146 1.00 -27.31 9.71
CA VAL A 146 0.80 -28.46 8.85
C VAL A 146 1.27 -28.15 7.43
N HIS A 147 2.03 -29.06 6.85
CA HIS A 147 2.49 -29.00 5.46
C HIS A 147 2.48 -30.43 4.88
N ASP A 148 1.92 -30.61 3.68
CA ASP A 148 1.77 -31.92 3.02
C ASP A 148 1.16 -33.01 3.92
N GLY A 149 0.17 -32.62 4.73
CA GLY A 149 -0.54 -33.52 5.66
C GLY A 149 0.21 -33.88 6.95
N ASN A 150 1.44 -33.39 7.12
CA ASN A 150 2.26 -33.66 8.31
C ASN A 150 2.35 -32.42 9.20
N GLU A 151 2.33 -32.63 10.51
CA GLU A 151 2.52 -31.56 11.49
C GLU A 151 4.01 -31.38 11.82
N TYR A 152 4.45 -30.13 11.88
CA TYR A 152 5.82 -29.73 12.17
C TYR A 152 5.84 -28.66 13.26
N VAL A 153 6.95 -28.63 14.01
CA VAL A 153 7.26 -27.56 14.95
C VAL A 153 8.59 -26.92 14.57
N ALA A 154 8.54 -25.63 14.24
CA ALA A 154 9.72 -24.80 14.02
C ALA A 154 9.96 -23.89 15.23
N ARG A 155 11.24 -23.66 15.56
CA ARG A 155 11.70 -22.78 16.62
C ARG A 155 12.67 -21.75 16.07
N ALA A 156 12.57 -20.51 16.54
CA ALA A 156 13.50 -19.43 16.23
C ALA A 156 13.50 -18.42 17.38
N PRO A 157 14.58 -17.65 17.57
CA PRO A 157 14.58 -16.56 18.56
C PRO A 157 13.60 -15.44 18.20
N LEU A 158 13.12 -15.37 16.95
CA LEU A 158 12.19 -14.35 16.49
C LEU A 158 11.18 -14.90 15.47
N ILE A 159 9.92 -14.51 15.64
CA ILE A 159 8.84 -14.72 14.68
C ILE A 159 8.43 -13.37 14.07
N VAL A 160 8.34 -13.28 12.76
CA VAL A 160 7.85 -12.10 12.04
C VAL A 160 6.43 -12.34 11.57
N GLY A 161 5.51 -11.47 11.97
CA GLY A 161 4.17 -11.40 11.41
C GLY A 161 4.14 -10.55 10.15
N ALA A 162 3.83 -11.18 9.02
CA ALA A 162 3.71 -10.56 7.70
C ALA A 162 2.46 -11.05 6.93
N GLU A 163 1.52 -11.69 7.62
CA GLU A 163 0.31 -12.30 7.06
C GLU A 163 -0.88 -11.33 6.90
N GLY A 164 -0.60 -10.02 7.04
CA GLY A 164 -1.51 -8.94 6.73
C GLY A 164 -2.55 -8.63 7.81
N ARG A 165 -3.68 -8.05 7.39
CA ARG A 165 -4.66 -7.39 8.28
C ARG A 165 -5.18 -8.28 9.41
N GLN A 166 -5.32 -9.58 9.15
CA GLN A 166 -5.83 -10.57 10.11
C GLN A 166 -4.71 -11.30 10.88
N SER A 167 -3.57 -10.63 11.13
CA SER A 167 -2.38 -11.25 11.72
C SER A 167 -2.66 -12.10 12.97
N THR A 168 -2.31 -13.38 12.84
CA THR A 168 -2.25 -14.41 13.88
C THR A 168 -1.06 -14.18 14.82
N VAL A 169 0.09 -13.75 14.31
CA VAL A 169 1.28 -13.40 15.12
C VAL A 169 0.95 -12.23 16.03
N ARG A 170 0.31 -11.17 15.52
CA ARG A 170 -0.13 -10.02 16.32
C ARG A 170 -1.04 -10.47 17.48
N ARG A 171 -2.01 -11.33 17.20
CA ARG A 171 -2.91 -11.88 18.23
C ARG A 171 -2.17 -12.73 19.25
N ALA A 172 -1.28 -13.62 18.81
CA ALA A 172 -0.48 -14.47 19.69
C ALA A 172 0.46 -13.65 20.59
N ALA A 173 0.95 -12.52 20.09
CA ALA A 173 1.78 -11.57 20.84
C ALA A 173 1.01 -10.66 21.78
N GLY A 174 -0.33 -10.73 21.81
CA GLY A 174 -1.16 -9.87 22.65
C GLY A 174 -1.11 -8.38 22.25
N LEU A 175 -0.74 -8.08 21.01
CA LEU A 175 -0.58 -6.71 20.52
C LEU A 175 -1.91 -6.14 20.04
N THR A 176 -2.32 -5.01 20.61
CA THR A 176 -3.56 -4.31 20.26
C THR A 176 -3.43 -3.60 18.92
N LEU A 177 -4.46 -3.72 18.08
CA LEU A 177 -4.61 -2.96 16.85
C LEU A 177 -5.69 -1.90 17.04
N HIS A 178 -5.30 -0.62 16.95
CA HIS A 178 -6.23 0.49 16.97
C HIS A 178 -6.72 0.77 15.56
N GLN A 179 -8.01 1.03 15.41
CA GLN A 179 -8.66 1.31 14.13
C GLN A 179 -9.54 2.55 14.28
N ASP A 180 -9.45 3.45 13.31
CA ASP A 180 -10.43 4.52 13.20
C ASP A 180 -11.73 4.00 12.56
N LYS A 181 -12.74 4.87 12.55
CA LYS A 181 -14.03 4.55 11.96
C LYS A 181 -13.91 4.58 10.44
N PRO A 182 -14.51 3.61 9.74
CA PRO A 182 -14.64 3.70 8.29
C PRO A 182 -15.36 4.98 7.85
N HIS A 183 -14.95 5.57 6.73
CA HIS A 183 -15.53 6.83 6.24
C HIS A 183 -15.98 6.84 4.77
N HIS A 184 -15.42 5.98 3.90
CA HIS A 184 -15.90 5.81 2.51
C HIS A 184 -15.76 4.37 2.01
N TRP A 185 -16.52 4.03 0.97
CA TRP A 185 -16.28 2.82 0.18
C TRP A 185 -15.17 3.07 -0.83
N PHE A 186 -14.40 2.02 -1.10
CA PHE A 186 -13.44 1.98 -2.19
C PHE A 186 -13.57 0.64 -2.91
N ALA A 187 -13.50 0.64 -4.23
CA ALA A 187 -13.53 -0.58 -5.02
C ALA A 187 -12.63 -0.46 -6.23
N GLY A 188 -12.25 -1.59 -6.81
CA GLY A 188 -11.49 -1.59 -8.05
C GLY A 188 -11.59 -2.89 -8.82
N LEU A 189 -11.11 -2.86 -10.05
CA LEU A 189 -11.02 -3.99 -10.97
C LEU A 189 -9.97 -3.74 -12.07
N LEU A 190 -9.61 -4.77 -12.82
CA LEU A 190 -8.80 -4.64 -14.04
C LEU A 190 -9.70 -4.35 -15.23
N VAL A 191 -9.26 -3.48 -16.13
CA VAL A 191 -9.97 -3.14 -17.36
C VAL A 191 -9.09 -3.48 -18.55
N ASP A 192 -9.60 -4.26 -19.49
CA ASP A 192 -8.98 -4.51 -20.79
C ASP A 192 -9.58 -3.59 -21.87
N GLY A 193 -8.79 -3.32 -22.92
CA GLY A 193 -9.25 -2.59 -24.10
C GLY A 193 -9.16 -1.06 -23.98
N VAL A 194 -8.30 -0.53 -23.10
CA VAL A 194 -8.15 0.92 -22.90
C VAL A 194 -7.03 1.46 -23.81
N ALA A 195 -7.31 1.54 -25.11
CA ALA A 195 -6.28 1.73 -26.14
C ALA A 195 -5.76 3.17 -26.33
N ALA A 196 -6.45 4.19 -25.80
CA ALA A 196 -6.12 5.61 -26.03
C ALA A 196 -5.49 6.30 -24.81
N TRP A 197 -5.09 5.54 -23.79
CA TRP A 197 -4.50 6.08 -22.57
C TRP A 197 -2.97 6.15 -22.67
N ASP A 198 -2.37 7.18 -22.08
CA ASP A 198 -0.91 7.29 -21.93
C ASP A 198 -0.42 6.22 -20.92
N ASP A 199 0.31 5.22 -21.42
CA ASP A 199 0.82 4.08 -20.63
C ASP A 199 1.81 4.48 -19.51
N THR A 200 2.18 5.75 -19.39
CA THR A 200 3.03 6.27 -18.31
C THR A 200 2.31 7.19 -17.32
N ARG A 201 1.00 7.42 -17.52
CA ARG A 201 0.22 8.40 -16.77
C ARG A 201 -0.74 7.77 -15.77
N GLN A 202 -0.66 8.21 -14.52
CA GLN A 202 -1.76 8.04 -13.55
C GLN A 202 -2.69 9.25 -13.55
N ALA A 203 -3.96 9.02 -13.24
CA ALA A 203 -4.93 10.06 -13.00
C ALA A 203 -5.70 9.80 -11.71
N ILE A 204 -6.01 10.87 -10.98
CA ILE A 204 -7.03 10.86 -9.93
C ILE A 204 -8.05 11.94 -10.22
N GLY A 205 -9.24 11.84 -9.65
CA GLY A 205 -10.15 12.96 -9.62
C GLY A 205 -11.50 12.69 -9.00
N THR A 206 -12.29 13.74 -8.88
CA THR A 206 -13.61 13.71 -8.24
C THR A 206 -14.63 14.47 -9.07
N GLU A 207 -15.78 13.85 -9.33
CA GLU A 207 -16.94 14.46 -9.98
C GLU A 207 -18.23 13.95 -9.33
N ASP A 208 -19.15 14.86 -9.05
CA ASP A 208 -20.42 14.60 -8.38
C ASP A 208 -20.24 13.82 -7.05
N ASP A 209 -20.56 12.54 -7.04
CA ASP A 209 -20.55 11.65 -5.88
C ASP A 209 -19.56 10.48 -6.01
N PHE A 210 -18.58 10.60 -6.92
CA PHE A 210 -17.61 9.55 -7.22
C PHE A 210 -16.21 10.12 -7.43
N ALA A 211 -15.24 9.49 -6.79
CA ALA A 211 -13.83 9.80 -6.97
C ALA A 211 -13.07 8.58 -7.49
N PHE A 212 -11.98 8.78 -8.21
CA PHE A 212 -11.25 7.71 -8.87
C PHE A 212 -9.73 7.83 -8.77
N LEU A 213 -9.08 6.67 -8.94
CA LEU A 213 -7.67 6.54 -9.29
C LEU A 213 -7.57 5.57 -10.47
N ALA A 214 -6.83 5.93 -11.51
CA ALA A 214 -6.59 5.09 -12.66
C ALA A 214 -5.10 5.10 -13.03
N PHE A 215 -4.55 3.93 -13.32
CA PHE A 215 -3.19 3.81 -13.82
C PHE A 215 -2.99 2.56 -14.70
N PRO A 216 -2.10 2.65 -15.70
CA PRO A 216 -1.85 1.57 -16.64
C PRO A 216 -1.09 0.41 -15.99
N GLN A 217 -1.43 -0.81 -16.42
CA GLN A 217 -0.76 -2.08 -16.11
C GLN A 217 -0.04 -2.67 -17.34
N GLY A 218 0.14 -1.84 -18.38
CA GLY A 218 0.74 -2.21 -19.67
C GLY A 218 -0.21 -2.95 -20.61
N ARG A 219 0.12 -2.94 -21.91
CA ARG A 219 -0.60 -3.66 -22.98
C ARG A 219 -2.09 -3.31 -23.08
N GLY A 220 -2.45 -2.04 -22.88
CA GLY A 220 -3.84 -1.57 -22.96
C GLY A 220 -4.74 -2.03 -21.81
N ARG A 221 -4.13 -2.45 -20.69
CA ARG A 221 -4.82 -2.80 -19.44
C ARG A 221 -4.65 -1.69 -18.42
N MET A 222 -5.72 -1.38 -17.69
CA MET A 222 -5.68 -0.42 -16.58
C MET A 222 -6.14 -1.05 -15.27
N ARG A 223 -5.49 -0.63 -14.19
CA ARG A 223 -6.04 -0.77 -12.86
C ARG A 223 -6.83 0.49 -12.55
N VAL A 224 -8.06 0.30 -12.10
CA VAL A 224 -8.93 1.40 -11.69
C VAL A 224 -9.44 1.17 -10.28
N TYR A 225 -9.56 2.26 -9.55
CA TYR A 225 -10.19 2.34 -8.25
C TYR A 225 -11.21 3.49 -8.25
N GLY A 226 -12.26 3.32 -7.47
CA GLY A 226 -13.36 4.25 -7.34
C GLY A 226 -13.86 4.29 -5.91
N GLY A 227 -14.16 5.49 -5.40
CA GLY A 227 -14.64 5.70 -4.05
C GLY A 227 -15.93 6.50 -4.01
N TRP A 228 -16.77 6.20 -3.01
CA TRP A 228 -18.08 6.82 -2.82
C TRP A 228 -18.53 6.75 -1.35
N SER A 229 -19.61 7.47 -1.03
CA SER A 229 -20.16 7.57 0.33
C SER A 229 -20.52 6.21 0.95
N LEU A 230 -20.17 6.01 2.22
CA LEU A 230 -20.55 4.80 2.99
C LEU A 230 -22.04 4.54 3.06
N ALA A 231 -22.86 5.58 2.92
CA ALA A 231 -24.32 5.46 2.95
C ALA A 231 -24.86 4.61 1.79
N ASP A 232 -24.18 4.60 0.64
CA ASP A 232 -24.59 3.83 -0.54
C ASP A 232 -23.90 2.46 -0.59
N THR A 233 -24.38 1.55 0.25
CA THR A 233 -23.83 0.19 0.39
C THR A 233 -24.09 -0.73 -0.81
N LYS A 234 -24.93 -0.33 -1.77
CA LYS A 234 -25.38 -1.20 -2.87
C LYS A 234 -25.07 -0.67 -4.28
N ARG A 235 -24.47 0.52 -4.40
CA ARG A 235 -24.17 1.21 -5.67
C ARG A 235 -23.73 0.27 -6.81
N PHE A 236 -22.72 -0.56 -6.54
CA PHE A 236 -22.13 -1.47 -7.52
C PHE A 236 -22.33 -2.95 -7.18
N ALA A 237 -23.38 -3.29 -6.42
CA ALA A 237 -23.71 -4.69 -6.13
C ALA A 237 -24.35 -5.40 -7.34
N GLY A 238 -24.21 -6.73 -7.38
CA GLY A 238 -24.81 -7.60 -8.39
C GLY A 238 -23.99 -7.75 -9.68
N ASN A 239 -24.47 -8.58 -10.60
CA ASN A 239 -23.72 -9.01 -11.80
C ASN A 239 -23.39 -7.85 -12.75
N GLU A 240 -24.28 -6.84 -12.85
CA GLU A 240 -24.05 -5.62 -13.64
C GLU A 240 -23.20 -4.57 -12.90
N GLY A 241 -22.81 -4.84 -11.66
CA GLY A 241 -22.01 -3.96 -10.81
C GLY A 241 -20.71 -3.48 -11.47
N PRO A 242 -19.85 -4.39 -11.99
CA PRO A 242 -18.64 -4.02 -12.70
C PRO A 242 -18.87 -3.09 -13.89
N ARG A 243 -19.95 -3.28 -14.65
CA ARG A 243 -20.27 -2.42 -15.80
C ARG A 243 -20.69 -1.02 -15.35
N ARG A 244 -21.58 -0.92 -14.35
CA ARG A 244 -21.99 0.37 -13.76
C ARG A 244 -20.81 1.10 -13.11
N PHE A 245 -19.89 0.36 -12.50
CA PHE A 245 -18.68 0.91 -11.91
C PHE A 245 -17.80 1.58 -12.96
N LEU A 246 -17.59 0.94 -14.11
CA LEU A 246 -16.85 1.57 -15.21
C LEU A 246 -17.58 2.75 -15.84
N GLU A 247 -18.92 2.71 -15.90
CA GLU A 247 -19.70 3.86 -16.37
C GLU A 247 -19.51 5.10 -15.49
N ALA A 248 -19.24 4.94 -14.19
CA ALA A 248 -18.96 6.06 -13.28
C ALA A 248 -17.65 6.81 -13.62
N PHE A 249 -16.78 6.24 -14.46
CA PHE A 249 -15.58 6.93 -14.97
C PHE A 249 -15.90 7.91 -16.10
N ARG A 250 -17.11 7.88 -16.69
CA ARG A 250 -17.52 8.82 -17.74
C ARG A 250 -17.78 10.21 -17.14
N MET A 251 -16.69 10.95 -16.95
CA MET A 251 -16.66 12.25 -16.28
C MET A 251 -16.46 13.39 -17.26
N LYS A 252 -17.14 14.52 -17.03
CA LYS A 252 -16.93 15.75 -17.81
C LYS A 252 -15.57 16.39 -17.49
N SER A 253 -15.17 16.34 -16.22
CA SER A 253 -13.90 16.84 -15.71
C SER A 253 -12.70 16.05 -16.23
N ALA A 254 -12.88 14.78 -16.61
CA ALA A 254 -11.83 13.90 -17.12
C ALA A 254 -12.24 13.19 -18.43
N PRO A 255 -12.31 13.88 -19.58
CA PRO A 255 -12.82 13.32 -20.83
C PRO A 255 -12.10 12.06 -21.33
N HIS A 256 -10.80 11.92 -21.03
CA HIS A 256 -10.02 10.74 -21.40
C HIS A 256 -10.46 9.45 -20.69
N ASN A 257 -11.19 9.57 -19.57
CA ASN A 257 -11.77 8.42 -18.88
C ASN A 257 -12.89 7.72 -19.68
N GLU A 258 -13.37 8.31 -20.78
CA GLU A 258 -14.24 7.64 -21.75
C GLU A 258 -13.66 6.28 -22.19
N ALA A 259 -12.32 6.21 -22.34
CA ALA A 259 -11.64 4.97 -22.70
C ALA A 259 -11.75 3.88 -21.60
N ILE A 260 -11.79 4.28 -20.33
CA ILE A 260 -12.02 3.37 -19.19
C ILE A 260 -13.47 2.90 -19.20
N ALA A 261 -14.41 3.83 -19.35
CA ALA A 261 -15.84 3.54 -19.37
C ALA A 261 -16.22 2.60 -20.53
N GLY A 262 -15.59 2.74 -21.70
CA GLY A 262 -15.73 1.85 -22.85
C GLY A 262 -14.98 0.51 -22.76
N GLY A 263 -14.12 0.34 -21.76
CA GLY A 263 -13.33 -0.88 -21.55
C GLY A 263 -14.15 -2.06 -21.00
N THR A 264 -13.51 -3.23 -20.95
CA THR A 264 -14.13 -4.47 -20.48
C THR A 264 -13.57 -4.90 -19.11
N PRO A 265 -14.42 -5.19 -18.10
CA PRO A 265 -13.97 -5.76 -16.84
C PRO A 265 -13.21 -7.07 -17.06
N ALA A 266 -11.96 -7.10 -16.60
CA ALA A 266 -11.04 -8.23 -16.72
C ALA A 266 -10.76 -8.91 -15.37
N SER A 267 -11.38 -8.44 -14.29
CA SER A 267 -11.39 -9.09 -12.98
C SER A 267 -12.73 -8.85 -12.26
N PRO A 268 -13.03 -9.61 -11.18
CA PRO A 268 -14.12 -9.23 -10.29
C PRO A 268 -13.91 -7.82 -9.73
N LEU A 269 -15.02 -7.14 -9.44
CA LEU A 269 -15.03 -5.89 -8.67
C LEU A 269 -14.93 -6.25 -7.18
N TYR A 270 -13.86 -5.81 -6.54
CA TYR A 270 -13.69 -5.98 -5.10
C TYR A 270 -13.93 -4.64 -4.42
N ALA A 271 -14.86 -4.61 -3.47
CA ALA A 271 -15.20 -3.44 -2.68
C ALA A 271 -14.87 -3.66 -1.21
N TYR A 272 -14.38 -2.61 -0.56
CA TYR A 272 -14.04 -2.59 0.86
C TYR A 272 -14.24 -1.17 1.42
N TYR A 273 -14.39 -1.07 2.72
CA TYR A 273 -14.41 0.22 3.38
C TYR A 273 -13.00 0.66 3.74
N ASN A 274 -12.77 1.97 3.72
CA ASN A 274 -11.48 2.57 4.00
C ASN A 274 -11.42 3.14 5.41
N ASN A 275 -10.30 2.87 6.07
CA ASN A 275 -10.00 3.23 7.45
C ASN A 275 -8.49 3.06 7.69
N CYS A 276 -7.91 3.74 8.69
CA CYS A 276 -6.56 3.51 9.15
C CYS A 276 -6.52 2.55 10.34
N SER A 277 -5.38 1.89 10.50
CA SER A 277 -5.06 1.14 11.71
C SER A 277 -3.57 1.20 12.04
N ALA A 278 -3.26 1.08 13.32
CA ALA A 278 -1.90 1.00 13.81
C ALA A 278 -1.82 0.11 15.05
N ALA A 279 -0.82 -0.75 15.10
CA ALA A 279 -0.32 -1.26 16.36
C ALA A 279 0.59 -0.19 16.97
N GLU A 280 0.31 0.25 18.19
CA GLU A 280 1.14 1.24 18.89
C GLU A 280 2.58 0.74 19.06
N GLN A 281 2.71 -0.56 19.37
CA GLN A 281 3.98 -1.25 19.47
C GLN A 281 3.95 -2.47 18.53
N PRO A 282 4.68 -2.43 17.40
CA PRO A 282 4.66 -3.50 16.39
C PRO A 282 5.58 -4.68 16.76
N TYR A 283 5.91 -4.88 18.04
CA TYR A 283 6.80 -5.95 18.49
C TYR A 283 6.51 -6.35 19.94
N ALA A 284 6.93 -7.56 20.30
CA ALA A 284 6.89 -8.13 21.64
C ALA A 284 8.12 -9.04 21.83
N PRO A 285 8.41 -9.53 23.05
CA PRO A 285 9.44 -10.54 23.23
C PRO A 285 9.25 -11.72 22.26
N GLY A 286 10.26 -12.01 21.43
CA GLY A 286 10.22 -13.08 20.44
C GLY A 286 9.35 -12.83 19.20
N ALA A 287 8.79 -11.63 19.00
CA ALA A 287 7.99 -11.31 17.82
C ALA A 287 8.12 -9.86 17.31
N VAL A 288 8.03 -9.66 16.00
CA VAL A 288 7.92 -8.34 15.35
C VAL A 288 6.93 -8.40 14.18
N LEU A 289 6.27 -7.29 13.87
CA LEU A 289 5.26 -7.18 12.82
C LEU A 289 5.72 -6.22 11.73
N VAL A 290 5.43 -6.55 10.46
CA VAL A 290 5.70 -5.70 9.30
C VAL A 290 4.48 -5.57 8.39
N GLY A 291 4.39 -4.45 7.66
CA GLY A 291 3.29 -4.19 6.73
C GLY A 291 1.93 -4.19 7.43
N ASP A 292 0.89 -4.67 6.74
CA ASP A 292 -0.49 -4.68 7.25
C ASP A 292 -0.67 -5.50 8.55
N ALA A 293 0.27 -6.37 8.92
CA ALA A 293 0.24 -7.05 10.22
C ALA A 293 0.45 -6.06 11.38
N ALA A 294 1.26 -5.02 11.18
CA ALA A 294 1.52 -3.93 12.11
C ALA A 294 0.52 -2.76 11.99
N GLY A 295 -0.45 -2.87 11.07
CA GLY A 295 -1.43 -1.82 10.75
C GLY A 295 -1.19 -1.18 9.39
N TRP A 296 -2.23 -0.55 8.86
CA TRP A 296 -2.32 -0.01 7.50
C TRP A 296 -2.83 1.43 7.52
N ASN A 297 -2.43 2.22 6.53
CA ASN A 297 -3.06 3.52 6.29
C ASN A 297 -4.30 3.35 5.41
N ASP A 298 -5.14 4.37 5.35
CA ASP A 298 -6.25 4.44 4.40
C ASP A 298 -5.73 4.26 2.96
N PRO A 299 -6.23 3.26 2.20
CA PRO A 299 -5.85 3.01 0.82
C PRO A 299 -5.98 4.19 -0.15
N ILE A 300 -6.67 5.28 0.22
CA ILE A 300 -6.75 6.51 -0.58
C ILE A 300 -5.37 7.02 -1.03
N LEU A 301 -4.33 6.82 -0.22
CA LEU A 301 -2.96 7.24 -0.55
C LEU A 301 -2.17 6.20 -1.37
N GLY A 302 -2.64 4.95 -1.45
CA GLY A 302 -1.92 3.86 -2.15
C GLY A 302 -0.61 3.41 -1.48
N LEU A 303 -0.36 3.74 -0.20
CA LEU A 303 0.97 3.61 0.42
C LEU A 303 1.30 2.27 1.09
N GLY A 304 0.40 1.29 1.10
CA GLY A 304 0.62 0.02 1.81
C GLY A 304 1.94 -0.68 1.44
N LEU A 305 2.33 -0.65 0.15
CA LEU A 305 3.60 -1.22 -0.29
C LEU A 305 4.81 -0.41 0.17
N SER A 306 4.78 0.92 0.02
CA SER A 306 5.88 1.79 0.47
C SER A 306 6.12 1.69 1.97
N ILE A 307 5.03 1.63 2.76
CA ILE A 307 5.08 1.39 4.21
C ILE A 307 5.75 0.04 4.48
N THR A 308 5.30 -1.01 3.79
CA THR A 308 5.84 -2.37 3.95
C THR A 308 7.33 -2.43 3.64
N TYR A 309 7.81 -1.80 2.56
CA TYR A 309 9.24 -1.82 2.22
C TYR A 309 10.10 -1.08 3.24
N ARG A 310 9.62 0.04 3.78
CA ARG A 310 10.32 0.74 4.86
C ARG A 310 10.33 -0.06 6.16
N ASP A 311 9.24 -0.77 6.47
CA ASP A 311 9.19 -1.72 7.59
C ASP A 311 10.23 -2.84 7.40
N VAL A 312 10.28 -3.46 6.22
CA VAL A 312 11.25 -4.51 5.88
C VAL A 312 12.68 -3.99 6.00
N ARG A 313 12.98 -2.80 5.46
CA ARG A 313 14.32 -2.21 5.58
C ARG A 313 14.70 -2.02 7.04
N LEU A 314 13.90 -1.31 7.82
CA LEU A 314 14.21 -1.00 9.22
C LEU A 314 14.36 -2.26 10.08
N VAL A 315 13.46 -3.23 9.93
CA VAL A 315 13.55 -4.50 10.65
C VAL A 315 14.79 -5.29 10.21
N SER A 316 15.08 -5.35 8.91
CA SER A 316 16.27 -6.06 8.41
C SER A 316 17.58 -5.41 8.86
N ASP A 317 17.66 -4.07 8.89
CA ASP A 317 18.83 -3.33 9.38
C ASP A 317 19.10 -3.69 10.84
N ILE A 318 18.08 -3.62 11.70
CA ILE A 318 18.19 -4.01 13.11
C ILE A 318 18.67 -5.46 13.24
N LEU A 319 18.11 -6.39 12.46
CA LEU A 319 18.49 -7.81 12.53
C LEU A 319 19.91 -8.10 12.02
N ARG A 320 20.42 -7.35 11.06
CA ARG A 320 21.81 -7.47 10.60
C ARG A 320 22.79 -6.91 11.62
N ASP A 321 22.43 -5.80 12.26
CA ASP A 321 23.28 -5.10 13.22
C ASP A 321 23.25 -5.78 14.60
N THR A 322 22.25 -6.62 14.86
CA THR A 322 22.14 -7.43 16.09
C THR A 322 23.08 -8.62 16.04
N ALA A 323 23.97 -8.72 17.03
CA ALA A 323 24.91 -9.82 17.17
C ALA A 323 24.18 -11.17 17.37
N ALA A 324 24.82 -12.26 16.94
CA ALA A 324 24.26 -13.60 17.16
C ALA A 324 24.05 -13.88 18.66
N GLY A 325 22.87 -14.39 19.03
CA GLY A 325 22.53 -14.72 20.42
C GLY A 325 22.06 -13.54 21.28
N THR A 326 21.99 -12.32 20.73
CA THR A 326 21.41 -11.16 21.43
C THR A 326 19.99 -10.86 20.95
N THR A 327 19.15 -10.36 21.85
CA THR A 327 17.79 -9.91 21.50
C THR A 327 17.84 -8.61 20.70
N PRO A 328 17.22 -8.53 19.50
CA PRO A 328 17.17 -7.30 18.72
C PRO A 328 16.33 -6.23 19.44
N ASP A 329 16.74 -4.96 19.31
CA ASP A 329 16.02 -3.82 19.84
C ASP A 329 15.15 -3.16 18.77
N PHE A 330 13.84 -3.36 18.84
CA PHE A 330 12.87 -2.79 17.91
C PHE A 330 12.29 -1.44 18.34
N ARG A 331 12.75 -0.84 19.44
CA ARG A 331 12.30 0.51 19.87
C ARG A 331 12.48 1.57 18.77
N PRO A 332 13.65 1.67 18.09
CA PRO A 332 13.83 2.66 17.02
C PRO A 332 12.86 2.45 15.84
N TYR A 333 12.57 1.19 15.50
CA TYR A 333 11.56 0.87 14.47
C TYR A 333 10.16 1.28 14.91
N ALA A 334 9.78 0.99 16.16
CA ALA A 334 8.48 1.36 16.69
C ALA A 334 8.27 2.88 16.75
N GLU A 335 9.27 3.63 17.24
CA GLU A 335 9.23 5.09 17.31
C GLU A 335 9.11 5.73 15.92
N GLU A 336 9.95 5.29 14.97
CA GLU A 336 9.89 5.75 13.58
C GLU A 336 8.53 5.44 12.95
N ARG A 337 8.05 4.20 13.10
CA ARG A 337 6.82 3.75 12.47
C ARG A 337 5.62 4.47 13.06
N ALA A 338 5.59 4.71 14.37
CA ALA A 338 4.51 5.45 15.02
C ALA A 338 4.39 6.87 14.45
N GLU A 339 5.49 7.61 14.32
CA GLU A 339 5.47 8.96 13.76
C GLU A 339 5.13 8.95 12.26
N ARG A 340 5.73 8.03 11.49
CA ARG A 340 5.41 7.86 10.07
C ARG A 340 3.91 7.58 9.86
N MET A 341 3.35 6.64 10.61
CA MET A 341 1.93 6.28 10.49
C MET A 341 1.01 7.40 10.99
N ARG A 342 1.40 8.18 12.01
CA ARG A 342 0.67 9.38 12.45
C ARG A 342 0.56 10.40 11.31
N ARG A 343 1.68 10.74 10.67
CA ARG A 343 1.73 11.68 9.55
C ARG A 343 0.92 11.19 8.35
N LEU A 344 1.07 9.91 8.00
CA LEU A 344 0.32 9.32 6.89
C LEU A 344 -1.19 9.27 7.15
N ARG A 345 -1.62 9.04 8.40
CA ARG A 345 -3.03 9.12 8.78
C ARG A 345 -3.59 10.52 8.53
N ILE A 346 -2.87 11.56 8.94
CA ILE A 346 -3.30 12.96 8.75
C ILE A 346 -3.31 13.32 7.25
N ALA A 347 -2.32 12.88 6.49
CA ALA A 347 -2.33 13.04 5.03
C ALA A 347 -3.53 12.34 4.37
N SER A 348 -3.91 11.14 4.83
CA SER A 348 -5.09 10.46 4.32
C SER A 348 -6.40 11.11 4.74
N GLU A 349 -6.48 11.65 5.96
CA GLU A 349 -7.66 12.40 6.42
C GLU A 349 -7.88 13.63 5.52
N LEU A 350 -6.81 14.38 5.21
CA LEU A 350 -6.87 15.50 4.28
C LEU A 350 -7.31 15.06 2.89
N GLN A 351 -6.66 14.03 2.33
CA GLN A 351 -6.97 13.54 0.98
C GLN A 351 -8.42 13.04 0.89
N ALA A 352 -8.87 12.25 1.87
CA ALA A 352 -10.23 11.74 1.90
C ALA A 352 -11.26 12.85 2.10
N THR A 353 -10.95 13.87 2.90
CA THR A 353 -11.84 15.04 3.06
C THR A 353 -12.00 15.79 1.74
N LEU A 354 -10.94 15.92 0.95
CA LEU A 354 -11.00 16.58 -0.34
C LEU A 354 -11.74 15.71 -1.37
N ASP A 355 -11.34 14.45 -1.51
CA ASP A 355 -11.76 13.62 -2.65
C ASP A 355 -13.01 12.77 -2.38
N MET A 356 -13.25 12.36 -1.13
CA MET A 356 -14.26 11.37 -0.75
C MET A 356 -15.43 11.95 0.05
N GLU A 357 -15.49 13.28 0.16
CA GLU A 357 -16.69 13.99 0.55
C GLU A 357 -17.33 14.63 -0.70
N PHE A 358 -18.67 14.62 -0.72
CA PHE A 358 -19.45 14.90 -1.92
C PHE A 358 -20.54 15.94 -1.65
N GLY A 359 -21.07 16.51 -2.73
CA GLY A 359 -22.09 17.57 -2.67
C GLY A 359 -21.50 18.98 -2.69
N GLU A 360 -22.39 19.99 -2.68
CA GLU A 360 -22.03 21.39 -2.93
C GLU A 360 -21.01 21.95 -1.93
N GLU A 361 -21.07 21.57 -0.66
CA GLU A 361 -20.11 22.03 0.35
C GLU A 361 -18.71 21.47 0.09
N ALA A 362 -18.60 20.18 -0.20
CA ALA A 362 -17.33 19.53 -0.52
C ALA A 362 -16.74 20.07 -1.84
N ARG A 363 -17.59 20.30 -2.84
CA ARG A 363 -17.22 20.97 -4.10
C ARG A 363 -16.71 22.39 -3.84
N ALA A 364 -17.39 23.18 -3.03
CA ALA A 364 -16.94 24.52 -2.66
C ALA A 364 -15.59 24.50 -1.93
N ARG A 365 -15.37 23.52 -1.04
CA ARG A 365 -14.07 23.31 -0.38
C ARG A 365 -12.97 22.97 -1.38
N ARG A 366 -13.18 22.02 -2.29
CA ARG A 366 -12.18 21.69 -3.32
C ARG A 366 -11.84 22.90 -4.20
N ARG A 367 -12.84 23.68 -4.62
CA ARG A 367 -12.63 24.93 -5.38
C ARG A 367 -11.67 25.86 -4.65
N ARG A 368 -11.98 26.21 -3.40
CA ARG A 368 -11.17 27.16 -2.66
C ARG A 368 -9.80 26.57 -2.27
N TYR A 369 -9.70 25.28 -1.98
CA TYR A 369 -8.42 24.57 -1.85
C TYR A 369 -7.55 24.70 -3.11
N HIS A 370 -8.15 24.52 -4.29
CA HIS A 370 -7.45 24.63 -5.57
C HIS A 370 -7.01 26.06 -5.88
N GLU A 371 -7.84 27.05 -5.60
CA GLU A 371 -7.51 28.48 -5.75
C GLU A 371 -6.43 28.90 -4.73
N GLY A 372 -6.58 28.46 -3.48
CA GLY A 372 -5.66 28.75 -2.38
C GLY A 372 -4.29 28.10 -2.58
N SER A 373 -4.22 26.85 -3.02
CA SER A 373 -2.95 26.14 -3.27
C SER A 373 -2.13 26.73 -4.42
N ALA A 374 -2.77 27.45 -5.36
CA ALA A 374 -2.07 28.22 -6.37
C ALA A 374 -1.34 29.45 -5.77
N ALA A 375 -1.84 30.00 -4.66
CA ALA A 375 -1.27 31.15 -3.96
C ALA A 375 -0.32 30.75 -2.81
N ASP A 376 -0.66 29.69 -2.07
CA ASP A 376 0.14 29.10 -1.00
C ASP A 376 0.38 27.61 -1.27
N PRO A 377 1.51 27.25 -1.89
CA PRO A 377 1.87 25.85 -2.15
C PRO A 377 1.93 24.98 -0.90
N MET A 378 2.05 25.56 0.30
CA MET A 378 2.05 24.80 1.56
C MET A 378 0.77 23.98 1.74
N LEU A 379 -0.37 24.43 1.21
CA LEU A 379 -1.65 23.70 1.30
C LEU A 379 -1.60 22.35 0.57
N GLY A 380 -0.77 22.23 -0.46
CA GLY A 380 -0.60 21.01 -1.25
C GLY A 380 0.42 20.01 -0.71
N LEU A 381 1.13 20.33 0.37
CA LEU A 381 2.26 19.50 0.82
C LEU A 381 1.88 18.13 1.37
N HIS A 382 0.62 17.91 1.75
CA HIS A 382 0.14 16.55 2.06
C HIS A 382 0.29 15.60 0.87
N GLY A 383 0.06 16.08 -0.37
CA GLY A 383 0.31 15.30 -1.58
C GLY A 383 1.80 15.03 -1.82
N VAL A 384 2.67 15.98 -1.47
CA VAL A 384 4.13 15.77 -1.48
C VAL A 384 4.54 14.71 -0.46
N ALA A 385 3.93 14.71 0.73
CA ALA A 385 4.16 13.68 1.76
C ALA A 385 3.83 12.26 1.25
N VAL A 386 2.83 12.13 0.39
CA VAL A 386 2.45 10.84 -0.22
C VAL A 386 3.53 10.37 -1.21
N MET A 387 4.05 11.28 -2.04
CA MET A 387 4.96 10.94 -3.14
C MET A 387 6.44 10.90 -2.74
N ALA A 388 6.90 11.86 -1.96
CA ALA A 388 8.29 11.98 -1.48
C ALA A 388 8.50 11.39 -0.08
N GLY A 389 7.43 11.02 0.61
CA GLY A 389 7.44 10.46 1.95
C GLY A 389 7.16 11.52 3.03
N PRO A 390 6.61 11.11 4.19
CA PRO A 390 6.12 12.04 5.21
C PRO A 390 7.23 12.81 5.96
N ASP A 391 8.50 12.46 5.74
CA ASP A 391 9.66 13.16 6.29
C ASP A 391 10.26 14.18 5.31
N ALA A 392 9.80 14.19 4.06
CA ALA A 392 10.27 15.12 3.02
C ALA A 392 9.58 16.50 3.11
N VAL A 393 8.68 16.68 4.06
CA VAL A 393 7.88 17.89 4.26
C VAL A 393 7.97 18.36 5.70
N PRO A 394 7.78 19.66 5.97
CA PRO A 394 7.88 20.21 7.32
C PRO A 394 6.84 19.60 8.28
N ALA A 395 7.20 19.41 9.55
CA ALA A 395 6.33 18.74 10.53
C ALA A 395 5.02 19.51 10.78
N GLU A 396 5.04 20.84 10.65
CA GLU A 396 3.89 21.71 10.86
C GLU A 396 2.71 21.44 9.93
N ILE A 397 2.92 20.77 8.79
CA ILE A 397 1.81 20.43 7.88
C ILE A 397 0.87 19.38 8.50
N PHE A 398 1.36 18.64 9.50
CA PHE A 398 0.61 17.61 10.22
C PHE A 398 0.03 18.13 11.53
N GLU A 399 0.09 19.43 11.79
CA GLU A 399 -0.48 20.01 13.01
C GLU A 399 -1.95 20.41 12.79
N PRO A 400 -2.81 20.33 13.82
CA PRO A 400 -4.25 20.61 13.70
C PRO A 400 -4.58 21.96 13.06
N ALA A 401 -3.75 22.98 13.32
CA ALA A 401 -3.91 24.31 12.73
C ALA A 401 -3.75 24.30 11.20
N HIS A 402 -2.78 23.54 10.68
CA HIS A 402 -2.59 23.41 9.24
C HIS A 402 -3.70 22.56 8.61
N VAL A 403 -4.10 21.48 9.28
CA VAL A 403 -5.22 20.63 8.83
C VAL A 403 -6.50 21.46 8.68
N ALA A 404 -6.85 22.26 9.71
CA ALA A 404 -8.00 23.16 9.66
C ALA A 404 -7.88 24.19 8.53
N ARG A 405 -6.66 24.67 8.24
CA ARG A 405 -6.41 25.59 7.14
C ARG A 405 -6.64 24.95 5.77
N VAL A 406 -6.25 23.69 5.57
CA VAL A 406 -6.49 22.97 4.31
C VAL A 406 -7.97 22.63 4.12
N VAL A 407 -8.65 22.18 5.18
CA VAL A 407 -10.07 21.81 5.13
C VAL A 407 -10.97 23.05 5.01
N GLY A 408 -10.58 24.16 5.67
CA GLY A 408 -11.28 25.44 5.58
C GLY A 408 -10.90 26.26 4.36
N ALA A 409 -9.82 25.89 3.66
CA ALA A 409 -9.33 26.59 2.47
C ALA A 409 -10.46 26.78 1.49
#